data_AF-R7K3Q3-F1
#
_entry.id   AF-R7K3Q3-F1
#
_cell.length_a   1.000
_cell.length_b   1.000
_cell.length_c   1.000
_cell.angle_alpha   90.00
_cell.angle_beta   90.00
_cell.angle_gamma   90.00
#
_symmetry.space_group_name_H-M   'P 1'
#
loop_
_entity.id
_entity.type
_entity.pdbx_description
1 polymer ?
#
loop_
_entity_poly.entity_id
_entity_poly.type
_entity_poly.pdbx_seq_one_letter_code
_entity_poly.pdbx_strand_id
1 'polypeptide(L)'
;MILINEITESQFRLYDFKFVIGDYATYNSYFKIVLETSEIIGLQTVTGGIKPSAEIFNNKLILIAGNNFYIYDLDGKIIRQFTSDCIFYEFIIYKNNILVVSELSIFLLNYDFVKIWSNNYNEIIDKVEMQGTKIVIQDYNKKIIYIDYFTGKEV
;
A
#
# COMPACT_ATOMS: atom_id res chain seq x y z
N MET A 1 6.59 -17.68 -9.50
CA MET A 1 5.72 -17.62 -8.30
C MET A 1 6.32 -16.61 -7.32
N ILE A 2 5.57 -15.60 -6.86
CA ILE A 2 6.02 -14.62 -5.86
C ILE A 2 5.52 -15.03 -4.47
N LEU A 3 6.43 -15.10 -3.48
CA LEU A 3 6.12 -15.37 -2.07
C LEU A 3 6.24 -14.08 -1.25
N ILE A 4 5.26 -13.77 -0.38
CA ILE A 4 5.27 -12.62 0.53
C ILE A 4 4.65 -13.04 1.87
N ASN A 5 5.26 -12.65 2.99
CA ASN A 5 4.96 -13.13 4.34
C ASN A 5 4.58 -11.98 5.29
N GLU A 6 3.54 -12.14 6.11
CA GLU A 6 3.18 -11.26 7.25
C GLU A 6 2.83 -12.10 8.50
N ILE A 7 3.29 -11.70 9.70
CA ILE A 7 3.21 -12.49 10.95
C ILE A 7 2.47 -11.73 12.06
N THR A 8 1.49 -12.37 12.73
CA THR A 8 1.03 -12.08 14.11
C THR A 8 0.38 -13.30 14.78
N GLU A 9 0.21 -13.24 16.12
CA GLU A 9 -0.19 -14.36 16.99
C GLU A 9 -1.64 -14.88 16.79
N SER A 10 -1.73 -16.20 16.54
CA SER A 10 -2.77 -17.13 16.99
C SER A 10 -4.21 -17.05 16.43
N GLN A 11 -4.50 -17.75 15.32
CA GLN A 11 -5.27 -19.03 15.28
C GLN A 11 -5.56 -19.46 13.83
N PHE A 12 -5.50 -20.78 13.62
CA PHE A 12 -5.39 -21.47 12.35
C PHE A 12 -6.70 -21.58 11.54
N ARG A 13 -6.63 -21.29 10.24
CA ARG A 13 -7.41 -21.97 9.20
C ARG A 13 -6.52 -22.27 8.00
N LEU A 14 -6.54 -23.53 7.58
CA LEU A 14 -5.67 -24.12 6.57
C LEU A 14 -6.21 -23.80 5.16
N TYR A 15 -5.43 -23.03 4.40
CA TYR A 15 -5.35 -23.13 2.94
C TYR A 15 -3.85 -23.20 2.61
N ASP A 16 -3.41 -24.24 1.91
CA ASP A 16 -2.00 -24.63 1.83
C ASP A 16 -1.08 -23.59 1.17
N PHE A 17 -0.35 -22.82 1.99
CA PHE A 17 0.92 -22.19 1.62
C PHE A 17 1.87 -22.18 2.82
N LYS A 18 3.13 -22.60 2.60
CA LYS A 18 4.14 -22.82 3.66
C LYS A 18 4.91 -21.53 3.99
N PHE A 19 4.89 -21.18 5.27
CA PHE A 19 5.33 -19.92 5.84
C PHE A 19 6.42 -20.19 6.90
N VAL A 20 7.53 -19.45 6.90
CA VAL A 20 8.61 -19.60 7.91
C VAL A 20 9.19 -18.24 8.31
N ILE A 21 9.31 -18.03 9.62
CA ILE A 21 9.73 -16.81 10.33
C ILE A 21 11.08 -17.08 11.01
N GLY A 22 11.96 -16.07 11.10
CA GLY A 22 13.22 -16.15 11.88
C GLY A 22 13.30 -15.12 13.01
N ASP A 23 14.03 -15.45 14.08
CA ASP A 23 14.04 -14.79 15.40
C ASP A 23 15.04 -13.62 15.59
N TYR A 24 15.32 -12.81 14.58
CA TYR A 24 16.32 -11.73 14.75
C TYR A 24 15.84 -10.38 14.24
N ALA A 25 15.16 -9.61 15.11
CA ALA A 25 15.52 -8.25 15.53
C ALA A 25 14.30 -7.54 16.16
N THR A 26 14.56 -6.86 17.27
CA THR A 26 13.65 -5.95 17.98
C THR A 26 12.88 -5.00 17.06
N TYR A 27 11.57 -4.82 17.30
CA TYR A 27 10.66 -3.82 16.68
C TYR A 27 10.52 -3.77 15.14
N ASN A 28 11.16 -4.66 14.38
CA ASN A 28 11.19 -4.59 12.91
C ASN A 28 10.49 -5.79 12.25
N SER A 29 9.58 -5.53 11.30
CA SER A 29 9.03 -6.57 10.40
C SER A 29 9.81 -6.57 9.09
N TYR A 30 10.25 -7.75 8.65
CA TYR A 30 10.97 -7.95 7.39
C TYR A 30 10.12 -8.77 6.43
N PHE A 31 9.99 -8.31 5.20
CA PHE A 31 9.36 -9.08 4.12
C PHE A 31 10.46 -9.70 3.26
N LYS A 32 10.34 -11.00 2.97
CA LYS A 32 11.19 -11.71 2.01
C LYS A 32 10.36 -12.01 0.78
N ILE A 33 10.63 -11.30 -0.30
CA ILE A 33 10.08 -11.66 -1.62
C ILE A 33 10.99 -12.72 -2.23
N VAL A 34 10.47 -13.92 -2.48
CA VAL A 34 11.21 -14.99 -3.17
C VAL A 34 10.62 -15.20 -4.54
N LEU A 35 11.46 -14.99 -5.55
CA LEU A 35 11.21 -15.27 -6.95
C LEU A 35 11.97 -16.53 -7.32
N GLU A 36 11.46 -17.31 -8.27
CA GLU A 36 12.14 -18.53 -8.77
C GLU A 36 13.59 -18.26 -9.26
N THR A 37 13.93 -17.00 -9.54
CA THR A 37 15.23 -16.54 -10.06
C THR A 37 16.14 -15.86 -9.02
N SER A 38 15.93 -16.09 -7.72
CA SER A 38 16.92 -15.81 -6.65
C SER A 38 17.17 -14.35 -6.25
N GLU A 39 16.30 -13.39 -6.59
CA GLU A 39 16.42 -12.04 -6.03
C GLU A 39 15.71 -11.92 -4.67
N ILE A 40 16.46 -11.45 -3.68
CA ILE A 40 16.02 -11.23 -2.30
C ILE A 40 15.73 -9.74 -2.15
N ILE A 41 14.46 -9.37 -2.01
CA ILE A 41 14.10 -8.02 -1.57
C ILE A 41 13.79 -8.11 -0.08
N GLY A 42 14.75 -7.70 0.75
CA GLY A 42 14.53 -7.47 2.17
C GLY A 42 13.98 -6.06 2.37
N LEU A 43 12.70 -5.93 2.72
CA LEU A 43 12.11 -4.63 3.02
C LEU A 43 12.31 -4.33 4.50
N GLN A 44 13.23 -3.41 4.78
CA GLN A 44 13.32 -2.71 6.04
C GLN A 44 12.74 -1.31 5.84
N THR A 45 11.67 -0.94 6.55
CA THR A 45 11.28 0.47 6.63
C THR A 45 11.07 0.84 8.09
N VAL A 46 12.02 1.61 8.62
CA VAL A 46 11.94 2.24 9.95
C VAL A 46 11.78 3.76 9.79
N THR A 47 11.18 4.21 8.69
CA THR A 47 10.79 5.61 8.53
C THR A 47 9.34 5.75 8.97
N GLY A 48 9.14 6.22 10.20
CA GLY A 48 7.86 6.66 10.76
C GLY A 48 6.96 5.61 11.43
N GLY A 49 7.41 4.35 11.60
CA GLY A 49 6.68 3.36 12.40
C GLY A 49 5.43 2.75 11.73
N ILE A 50 5.23 3.00 10.44
CA ILE A 50 4.12 2.46 9.67
C ILE A 50 4.53 1.13 9.03
N LYS A 51 3.70 0.10 9.23
CA LYS A 51 3.92 -1.24 8.68
C LYS A 51 3.81 -1.21 7.15
N PRO A 52 4.73 -1.85 6.41
CA PRO A 52 4.56 -2.06 4.97
C PRO A 52 3.26 -2.80 4.65
N SER A 53 2.67 -2.51 3.50
CA SER A 53 1.46 -3.16 2.99
C SER A 53 1.71 -3.71 1.59
N ALA A 54 1.21 -4.92 1.30
CA ALA A 54 1.40 -5.57 0.01
C ALA A 54 0.16 -6.36 -0.41
N GLU A 55 -0.17 -6.31 -1.71
CA GLU A 55 -1.30 -7.06 -2.27
C GLU A 55 -1.03 -7.47 -3.74
N ILE A 56 -1.63 -8.58 -4.17
CA ILE A 56 -1.64 -8.99 -5.57
C ILE A 56 -2.89 -8.44 -6.25
N PHE A 57 -2.71 -7.64 -7.29
CA PHE A 57 -3.80 -7.07 -8.09
C PHE A 57 -3.42 -7.07 -9.56
N ASN A 58 -4.35 -7.50 -10.43
CA ASN A 58 -4.13 -7.57 -11.88
C ASN A 58 -2.82 -8.29 -12.26
N ASN A 59 -2.55 -9.43 -11.60
CA ASN A 59 -1.32 -10.22 -11.81
C ASN A 59 -0.03 -9.38 -11.65
N LYS A 60 -0.04 -8.45 -10.69
CA LYS A 60 1.08 -7.62 -10.25
C LYS A 60 1.13 -7.57 -8.74
N LEU A 61 2.33 -7.35 -8.22
CA LEU A 61 2.54 -7.08 -6.80
C LEU A 61 2.53 -5.57 -6.56
N ILE A 62 1.61 -5.11 -5.73
CA ILE A 62 1.57 -3.77 -5.17
C ILE A 62 2.26 -3.77 -3.81
N LEU A 63 3.11 -2.78 -3.54
CA LEU A 63 3.82 -2.67 -2.28
C LEU A 63 3.97 -1.21 -1.82
N ILE A 64 3.57 -0.94 -0.58
CA ILE A 64 3.97 0.25 0.19
C ILE A 64 5.20 -0.08 1.02
N ALA A 65 6.23 0.76 0.90
CA ALA A 65 7.41 0.72 1.75
C ALA A 65 7.89 2.15 2.05
N GLY A 66 7.45 2.67 3.21
CA GLY A 66 7.76 4.03 3.65
C GLY A 66 7.26 5.08 2.66
N ASN A 67 8.17 5.93 2.18
CA ASN A 67 7.91 7.00 1.21
C ASN A 67 7.69 6.51 -0.23
N ASN A 68 7.63 5.20 -0.46
CA ASN A 68 7.50 4.62 -1.79
C ASN A 68 6.27 3.70 -1.90
N PHE A 69 5.61 3.79 -3.06
CA PHE A 69 4.59 2.87 -3.52
C PHE A 69 5.07 2.25 -4.84
N TYR A 70 5.21 0.94 -4.85
CA TYR A 70 5.76 0.16 -5.95
C TYR A 70 4.71 -0.73 -6.59
N ILE A 71 4.86 -0.95 -7.89
CA ILE A 71 4.17 -2.00 -8.62
C ILE A 71 5.22 -2.83 -9.34
N TYR A 72 5.25 -4.11 -9.03
CA TYR A 72 6.15 -5.10 -9.59
C TYR A 72 5.40 -6.04 -10.52
N ASP A 73 6.08 -6.48 -11.57
CA ASP A 73 5.71 -7.71 -12.24
C ASP A 73 6.02 -8.93 -11.35
N LEU A 74 5.40 -10.07 -11.66
CA LEU A 74 5.54 -11.27 -10.84
C LEU A 74 6.93 -11.95 -10.96
N ASP A 75 7.81 -11.39 -11.76
CA ASP A 75 9.22 -11.77 -11.87
C ASP A 75 10.15 -10.83 -11.10
N GLY A 76 9.61 -9.89 -10.31
CA GLY A 76 10.38 -8.94 -9.50
C GLY A 76 10.77 -7.64 -10.20
N LYS A 77 10.41 -7.46 -11.47
CA LYS A 77 10.70 -6.21 -12.17
C LYS A 77 9.78 -5.08 -11.73
N ILE A 78 10.33 -3.94 -11.32
CA ILE A 78 9.54 -2.73 -11.08
C ILE A 78 8.92 -2.25 -12.41
N ILE A 79 7.60 -2.13 -12.43
CA ILE A 79 6.83 -1.56 -13.54
C ILE A 79 6.58 -0.08 -13.31
N ARG A 80 6.22 0.29 -12.09
CA ARG A 80 5.95 1.67 -11.67
C ARG A 80 6.44 1.86 -10.24
N GLN A 81 6.86 3.09 -9.96
CA GLN A 81 7.17 3.56 -8.62
C GLN A 81 6.60 4.96 -8.47
N PHE A 82 6.00 5.22 -7.32
CA PHE A 82 5.60 6.54 -6.88
C PHE A 82 6.33 6.83 -5.57
N THR A 83 6.98 8.00 -5.51
CA THR A 83 7.70 8.46 -4.33
C THR A 83 7.04 9.73 -3.82
N SER A 84 6.99 9.88 -2.51
CA SER A 84 6.43 11.02 -1.79
C SER A 84 7.42 11.53 -0.76
N ASP A 85 7.34 12.81 -0.42
CA ASP A 85 8.12 13.38 0.69
C ASP A 85 7.62 12.87 2.06
N CYS A 86 6.39 12.36 2.10
CA CYS A 86 5.75 11.78 3.27
C CYS A 86 5.48 10.27 3.09
N ILE A 87 5.23 9.58 4.20
CA ILE A 87 5.05 8.13 4.19
C ILE A 87 3.71 7.74 3.56
N PHE A 88 3.74 6.72 2.71
CA PHE A 88 2.53 5.99 2.32
C PHE A 88 2.15 5.02 3.42
N TYR A 89 0.87 4.96 3.78
CA TYR A 89 0.41 4.10 4.86
C TYR A 89 -0.76 3.20 4.49
N GLU A 90 -1.46 3.49 3.40
CA GLU A 90 -2.60 2.69 2.96
C GLU A 90 -2.76 2.75 1.44
N PHE A 91 -3.30 1.67 0.87
CA PHE A 91 -3.96 1.72 -0.42
C PHE A 91 -5.28 0.93 -0.34
N ILE A 92 -6.26 1.34 -1.14
CA ILE A 92 -7.58 0.74 -1.18
C ILE A 92 -7.87 0.36 -2.63
N ILE A 93 -8.11 -0.93 -2.89
CA ILE A 93 -8.57 -1.41 -4.19
C ILE A 93 -10.09 -1.25 -4.26
N TYR A 94 -10.56 -0.45 -5.21
CA TYR A 94 -11.99 -0.18 -5.39
C TYR A 94 -12.34 -0.03 -6.86
N LYS A 95 -13.34 -0.78 -7.34
CA LYS A 95 -13.82 -0.77 -8.74
C LYS A 95 -12.68 -0.85 -9.78
N ASN A 96 -11.76 -1.79 -9.60
CA ASN A 96 -10.59 -2.00 -10.46
C ASN A 96 -9.57 -0.85 -10.51
N ASN A 97 -9.67 0.09 -9.58
CA ASN A 97 -8.69 1.16 -9.39
C ASN A 97 -8.05 1.02 -8.00
N ILE A 98 -6.93 1.69 -7.81
CA ILE A 98 -6.21 1.69 -6.55
C ILE A 98 -6.13 3.13 -6.05
N LEU A 99 -6.78 3.40 -4.93
CA LEU A 99 -6.60 4.65 -4.20
C LEU A 99 -5.37 4.49 -3.31
N VAL A 100 -4.36 5.33 -3.49
CA VAL A 100 -3.13 5.31 -2.71
C VAL A 100 -3.11 6.51 -1.77
N VAL A 101 -2.73 6.27 -0.51
CA VAL A 101 -2.81 7.25 0.57
C VAL A 101 -1.44 7.40 1.23
N SER A 102 -0.99 8.65 1.32
CA SER A 102 0.12 9.10 2.15
C SER A 102 -0.37 10.09 3.20
N GLU A 103 0.51 10.47 4.12
CA GLU A 103 0.19 11.46 5.15
C GLU A 103 -0.38 12.76 4.59
N LEU A 104 0.10 13.24 3.42
CA LEU A 104 -0.30 14.54 2.87
C LEU A 104 -0.89 14.49 1.46
N SER A 105 -1.14 13.30 0.91
CA SER A 105 -1.71 13.19 -0.43
C SER A 105 -2.47 11.89 -0.64
N ILE A 106 -3.46 11.97 -1.53
CA ILE A 106 -4.11 10.80 -2.12
C ILE A 106 -4.02 10.87 -3.64
N PHE A 107 -3.95 9.72 -4.29
CA PHE A 107 -4.10 9.63 -5.73
C PHE A 107 -4.76 8.34 -6.16
N LEU A 108 -5.44 8.39 -7.30
CA LEU A 108 -6.12 7.23 -7.86
C LEU A 108 -5.36 6.71 -9.07
N LEU A 109 -5.09 5.40 -9.09
CA LEU A 109 -4.54 4.68 -10.23
C LEU A 109 -5.66 3.89 -10.91
N ASN A 110 -5.65 3.87 -12.25
CA ASN A 110 -6.52 2.97 -13.00
C ASN A 110 -5.99 1.51 -12.98
N TYR A 111 -6.73 0.60 -13.61
CA TYR A 111 -6.38 -0.81 -13.76
C TYR A 111 -5.00 -1.08 -14.38
N ASP A 112 -4.53 -0.16 -15.23
CA ASP A 112 -3.23 -0.19 -15.91
C ASP A 112 -2.15 0.58 -15.13
N PHE A 113 -2.43 0.92 -13.88
CA PHE A 113 -1.54 1.64 -12.98
C PHE A 113 -1.12 3.03 -13.49
N VAL A 114 -2.01 3.70 -14.23
CA VAL A 114 -1.87 5.09 -14.66
C VAL A 114 -2.61 5.97 -13.68
N LYS A 115 -1.95 7.03 -13.21
CA LYS A 115 -2.55 8.01 -12.30
C LYS A 115 -3.66 8.78 -13.03
N ILE A 116 -4.88 8.72 -12.49
CA ILE A 116 -6.08 9.41 -13.00
C ILE A 116 -6.12 10.83 -12.44
N TRP A 117 -6.00 10.96 -11.12
CA TRP A 117 -6.01 12.24 -10.41
C TRP A 117 -5.22 12.13 -9.10
N SER A 118 -4.88 13.27 -8.50
CA SER A 118 -4.23 13.36 -7.20
C SER A 118 -4.65 14.64 -6.46
N ASN A 119 -4.69 14.57 -5.13
CA ASN A 119 -4.89 15.71 -4.24
C ASN A 119 -3.80 15.75 -3.18
N ASN A 120 -3.39 16.96 -2.82
CA ASN A 120 -2.45 17.22 -1.73
C ASN A 120 -3.18 18.00 -0.63
N TYR A 121 -2.75 17.79 0.61
CA TYR A 121 -3.31 18.40 1.80
C TYR A 121 -2.21 19.04 2.64
N ASN A 122 -2.59 20.06 3.40
CA ASN A 122 -1.69 20.74 4.32
C ASN A 122 -1.71 20.12 5.74
N GLU A 123 -2.60 19.16 5.97
CA GLU A 123 -2.77 18.47 7.25
C GLU A 123 -2.70 16.96 7.04
N ILE A 124 -2.21 16.25 8.06
CA ILE A 124 -2.05 14.79 8.01
C ILE A 124 -3.41 14.14 7.83
N ILE A 125 -3.52 13.27 6.85
CA ILE A 125 -4.67 12.41 6.65
C ILE A 125 -4.64 11.32 7.73
N ASP A 126 -5.65 11.30 8.58
CA ASP A 126 -5.80 10.37 9.72
C ASP A 126 -6.60 9.13 9.34
N LYS A 127 -7.64 9.30 8.51
CA LYS A 127 -8.47 8.18 8.04
C LYS A 127 -9.01 8.44 6.64
N VAL A 128 -9.07 7.38 5.83
CA VAL A 128 -9.74 7.38 4.52
C VAL A 128 -10.80 6.27 4.49
N GLU A 129 -11.96 6.55 3.88
CA GLU A 129 -13.03 5.57 3.72
C GLU A 129 -13.73 5.74 2.37
N MET A 130 -14.06 4.62 1.73
CA MET A 130 -14.87 4.61 0.51
C MET A 130 -16.36 4.56 0.85
N GLN A 131 -17.13 5.58 0.42
CA GLN A 131 -18.59 5.63 0.55
C GLN A 131 -19.26 5.77 -0.81
N GLY A 132 -19.46 4.63 -1.48
CA GLY A 132 -20.07 4.57 -2.81
C GLY A 132 -19.20 5.26 -3.87
N THR A 133 -19.60 6.47 -4.29
CA THR A 133 -18.83 7.28 -5.25
C THR A 133 -18.07 8.43 -4.58
N LYS A 134 -18.06 8.47 -3.24
CA LYS A 134 -17.31 9.45 -2.45
C LYS A 134 -16.16 8.78 -1.72
N ILE A 135 -15.08 9.53 -1.56
CA ILE A 135 -13.98 9.23 -0.66
C ILE A 135 -14.15 10.20 0.51
N VAL A 136 -14.25 9.66 1.72
CA VAL A 136 -14.33 10.44 2.95
C VAL A 136 -12.95 10.44 3.57
N ILE A 137 -12.42 11.64 3.77
CA ILE A 137 -11.11 11.87 4.36
C ILE A 137 -11.32 12.58 5.67
N GLN A 138 -10.72 12.07 6.73
CA GLN A 138 -10.60 12.75 8.01
C GLN A 138 -9.15 13.16 8.19
N ASP A 139 -8.89 14.44 8.45
CA ASP A 139 -7.56 14.90 8.83
C ASP A 139 -7.29 14.75 10.33
N TYR A 140 -6.05 14.99 10.75
CA TYR A 140 -5.62 14.88 12.15
C TYR A 140 -6.41 15.80 13.09
N ASN A 141 -6.89 16.94 12.59
CA ASN A 141 -7.73 17.89 13.31
C ASN A 141 -9.22 17.51 13.30
N LYS A 142 -9.57 16.31 12.80
CA LYS A 142 -10.93 15.77 12.71
C LYS A 142 -11.83 16.54 11.74
N LYS A 143 -11.27 17.33 10.82
CA LYS A 143 -12.02 17.88 9.70
C LYS A 143 -12.35 16.76 8.72
N ILE A 144 -13.59 16.75 8.23
CA ILE A 144 -14.05 15.82 7.21
C ILE A 144 -14.04 16.51 5.85
N ILE A 145 -13.45 15.86 4.85
CA ILE A 145 -13.40 16.29 3.45
C ILE A 145 -14.01 15.17 2.61
N TYR A 146 -14.91 15.54 1.69
CA TYR A 146 -15.51 14.60 0.76
C TYR A 146 -14.94 14.83 -0.62
N ILE A 147 -14.44 13.78 -1.26
CA ILE A 147 -13.89 13.83 -2.60
C ILE A 147 -14.76 12.95 -3.52
N ASP A 148 -15.15 13.46 -4.68
CA ASP A 148 -15.75 12.65 -5.74
C ASP A 148 -14.71 11.67 -6.30
N TYR A 149 -15.02 10.38 -6.23
CA TYR A 149 -14.09 9.31 -6.61
C TYR A 149 -13.66 9.37 -8.08
N PHE A 150 -14.53 9.79 -8.99
CA PHE A 150 -14.24 9.77 -10.42
C PHE A 150 -13.38 10.95 -10.85
N THR A 151 -13.58 12.11 -10.24
CA THR A 151 -12.96 13.36 -10.66
C THR A 151 -11.84 13.83 -9.73
N GLY A 152 -11.78 13.32 -8.51
CA GLY A 152 -10.84 13.77 -7.49
C GLY A 152 -11.18 15.16 -6.92
N LYS A 153 -12.36 15.72 -7.20
CA LYS A 153 -12.75 17.06 -6.72
C LYS A 153 -13.46 16.99 -5.38
N GLU A 154 -13.25 17.99 -4.53
CA GLU A 154 -14.01 18.16 -3.29
C GLU A 154 -15.50 18.44 -3.57
N VAL A 155 -16.40 17.87 -2.76
CA VAL A 155 -17.87 17.94 -2.93
C VAL A 155 -18.63 18.21 -1.64
#